data_AF-A0A0S7BIM0-F1
#
_entry.id   AF-A0A0S7BIM0-F1
#
_cell.length_a   1.000
_cell.length_b   1.000
_cell.length_c   1.000
_cell.angle_alpha   90.00
_cell.angle_beta   90.00
_cell.angle_gamma   90.00
#
_symmetry.space_group_name_H-M   'P 1'
#
loop_
_entity.id
_entity.type
_entity.pdbx_description
1 polymer ?
#
loop_
_entity_poly.entity_id
_entity_poly.type
_entity_poly.pdbx_seq_one_letter_code
_entity_poly.pdbx_strand_id
1 'polypeptide(L)'
;MEEEQITIIEGPTPTFESIQDGWALGLNEGPYFYDLSLTRLRTFNGPSLVERCYRAWHKGSAIFLHYRNRLGLEERAPIMAARSLETQDGQVLLLWIRRTSDQVSDDGDTDLDEEDPDGNQ
;
A
#
# COMPACT_ATOMS: atom_id res chain seq x y z
N MET A 1 22.62 7.88 4.00
CA MET A 1 21.90 6.85 4.77
C MET A 1 20.92 6.23 3.79
N GLU A 2 21.03 4.93 3.53
CA GLU A 2 20.06 4.22 2.70
C GLU A 2 18.74 4.11 3.48
N GLU A 3 17.62 4.44 2.83
CA GLU A 3 16.30 4.24 3.41
C GLU A 3 15.97 2.74 3.36
N GLU A 4 15.47 2.18 4.47
CA GLU A 4 15.03 0.79 4.48
C GLU A 4 13.80 0.66 3.56
N GLN A 5 13.78 -0.35 2.68
CA GLN A 5 12.65 -0.55 1.77
C GLN A 5 12.33 -2.02 1.48
N ILE A 6 11.07 -2.25 1.12
CA ILE A 6 10.59 -3.44 0.44
C ILE A 6 10.30 -3.01 -1.00
N THR A 7 10.98 -3.61 -1.96
CA THR A 7 10.78 -3.32 -3.40
C THR A 7 10.03 -4.46 -4.05
N ILE A 8 9.04 -4.11 -4.87
CA ILE A 8 8.40 -5.06 -5.78
C ILE A 8 9.28 -5.17 -7.02
N ILE A 9 10.03 -6.26 -7.10
CA ILE A 9 11.01 -6.47 -8.16
C ILE A 9 10.29 -6.88 -9.46
N GLU A 10 9.24 -7.70 -9.36
CA GLU A 10 8.46 -8.23 -10.48
C GLU A 10 7.01 -8.42 -10.06
N GLY A 11 6.06 -7.91 -10.86
CA GLY A 11 4.63 -8.05 -10.60
C GLY A 11 3.82 -6.84 -11.07
N PRO A 12 2.49 -6.97 -11.16
CA PRO A 12 1.61 -5.84 -11.41
C PRO A 12 1.70 -4.83 -10.26
N THR A 13 1.30 -3.59 -10.54
CA THR A 13 1.08 -2.57 -9.51
C THR A 13 0.21 -3.14 -8.38
N PRO A 14 0.58 -2.93 -7.09
CA PRO A 14 -0.22 -3.41 -5.98
C PRO A 14 -1.61 -2.83 -5.99
N THR A 15 -2.59 -3.62 -5.57
CA THR A 15 -3.91 -3.11 -5.25
C THR A 15 -3.91 -2.56 -3.82
N PHE A 16 -4.60 -1.43 -3.62
CA PHE A 16 -4.69 -0.76 -2.34
C PHE A 16 -6.15 -0.65 -1.91
N GLU A 17 -6.51 -1.31 -0.81
CA GLU A 17 -7.84 -1.22 -0.21
C GLU A 17 -7.85 -0.13 0.87
N SER A 18 -8.83 0.78 0.80
CA SER A 18 -9.03 1.80 1.85
C SER A 18 -9.58 1.15 3.12
N ILE A 19 -9.07 1.58 4.28
CA ILE A 19 -9.43 1.02 5.57
C ILE A 19 -10.40 1.99 6.26
N GLN A 20 -11.69 1.63 6.29
CA GLN A 20 -12.73 2.46 6.92
C GLN A 20 -12.94 2.14 8.42
N ASP A 21 -12.17 1.21 8.99
CA ASP A 21 -12.37 0.79 10.38
C ASP A 21 -11.89 1.84 11.39
N GLY A 22 -12.75 2.15 12.36
CA GLY A 22 -12.60 3.27 13.30
C GLY A 22 -11.37 3.26 14.22
N TRP A 23 -10.59 2.17 14.28
CA TRP A 23 -9.30 2.13 14.99
C TRP A 23 -8.16 2.78 14.18
N ALA A 24 -8.28 2.84 12.85
CA ALA A 24 -7.31 3.48 11.97
C ALA A 24 -7.41 5.01 11.96
N LEU A 25 -8.59 5.56 12.31
CA LEU A 25 -8.80 7.01 12.46
C LEU A 25 -7.89 7.62 13.55
N GLY A 26 -7.64 6.91 14.65
CA GLY A 26 -6.76 7.37 15.72
C GLY A 26 -5.27 7.43 15.35
N LEU A 27 -4.86 6.76 14.26
CA LEU A 27 -3.48 6.82 13.74
C LEU A 27 -3.24 8.00 12.79
N ASN A 28 -4.30 8.76 12.49
CA ASN A 28 -4.33 9.83 11.48
C ASN A 28 -4.47 11.24 12.07
N GLU A 29 -4.32 11.40 13.39
CA GLU A 29 -4.26 12.72 14.04
C GLU A 29 -2.91 13.40 13.75
N GLY A 30 -2.75 13.90 12.53
CA GLY A 30 -1.63 14.72 12.08
C GLY A 30 -2.13 15.89 11.23
N PRO A 31 -1.31 16.94 11.02
CA PRO A 31 -1.69 18.12 10.25
C PRO A 31 -1.85 17.87 8.73
N TYR A 32 -1.63 16.64 8.27
CA TYR A 32 -1.68 16.25 6.86
C TYR A 32 -2.71 15.14 6.67
N PHE A 33 -3.52 15.24 5.60
CA PHE A 33 -4.47 14.22 5.20
C PHE A 33 -3.73 13.03 4.59
N TYR A 34 -3.57 11.96 5.36
CA TYR A 34 -3.10 10.67 4.86
C TYR A 34 -4.23 9.66 4.89
N ASP A 35 -4.31 8.79 3.90
CA ASP A 35 -5.18 7.60 3.96
C ASP A 35 -4.36 6.38 4.36
N LEU A 36 -4.91 5.54 5.23
CA LEU A 36 -4.31 4.26 5.57
C LEU A 36 -4.88 3.21 4.63
N SER A 37 -4.02 2.56 3.86
CA SER A 37 -4.43 1.55 2.89
C SER A 37 -3.76 0.21 3.16
N LEU A 38 -4.47 -0.87 2.86
CA LEU A 38 -3.97 -2.25 2.95
C LEU A 38 -3.62 -2.76 1.55
N THR A 39 -2.44 -3.33 1.41
CA THR A 39 -2.07 -4.10 0.22
C THR A 39 -1.65 -5.52 0.56
N ARG A 40 -1.90 -6.46 -0.36
CA ARG A 40 -1.60 -7.89 -0.24
C ARG A 40 -0.66 -8.28 -1.36
N LEU A 41 0.54 -8.72 -1.01
CA LEU A 41 1.58 -9.11 -1.95
C LEU A 41 1.90 -10.59 -1.80
N ARG A 42 1.98 -11.30 -2.93
CA ARG A 42 2.54 -12.67 -2.92
C ARG A 42 4.05 -12.58 -2.72
N THR A 43 4.56 -13.47 -1.87
CA THR A 43 5.98 -13.54 -1.55
C THR A 43 6.37 -14.97 -1.23
N PHE A 44 7.66 -15.27 -1.35
CA PHE A 44 8.24 -16.54 -0.89
C PHE A 44 8.99 -16.38 0.45
N ASN A 45 9.02 -15.16 1.02
CA ASN A 45 9.81 -14.84 2.20
C ASN A 45 9.12 -13.85 3.14
N GLY A 46 7.83 -14.05 3.38
CA GLY A 46 6.99 -13.20 4.21
C GLY A 46 7.54 -12.97 5.63
N PRO A 47 7.91 -14.02 6.39
CA PRO A 47 8.48 -13.86 7.73
C PRO A 47 9.73 -12.97 7.78
N SER A 48 10.65 -13.12 6.83
CA SER A 48 11.86 -12.29 6.79
C SER A 48 11.57 -10.83 6.44
N LEU A 49 10.55 -10.57 5.61
CA LEU A 49 10.11 -9.21 5.29
C LEU A 49 9.46 -8.53 6.50
N VAL A 50 8.67 -9.26 7.29
CA VAL A 50 8.12 -8.75 8.55
C VAL A 50 9.24 -8.43 9.55
N GLU A 51 10.22 -9.33 9.70
CA GLU A 51 11.38 -9.12 10.58
C GLU A 51 12.21 -7.90 10.14
N ARG A 52 12.33 -7.64 8.83
CA ARG A 52 12.98 -6.44 8.31
C ARG A 52 12.25 -5.17 8.76
N CYS A 53 10.92 -5.13 8.61
CA CYS A 53 10.11 -4.01 9.09
C CYS A 53 10.30 -3.79 10.59
N TYR A 54 10.22 -4.87 11.38
CA TYR A 54 10.42 -4.82 12.83
C TYR A 54 11.79 -4.23 13.20
N ARG A 55 12.86 -4.68 12.56
CA ARG A 55 14.22 -4.16 12.80
C ARG A 55 14.38 -2.69 12.45
N ALA A 56 13.77 -2.24 11.35
CA ALA A 56 13.78 -0.82 10.97
C ALA A 56 13.09 0.03 12.04
N TRP A 57 11.88 -0.35 12.43
CA TRP A 57 11.12 0.36 13.47
C TRP A 57 11.80 0.33 14.83
N HIS A 58 12.41 -0.80 15.22
CA HIS A 58 13.16 -0.91 16.48
C HIS A 58 14.39 0.01 16.51
N LYS A 59 14.96 0.36 15.35
CA LYS A 59 16.04 1.35 15.22
C LYS A 59 15.53 2.80 15.13
N GLY A 60 14.21 3.02 15.18
CA GLY A 60 13.59 4.33 14.95
C GLY A 60 13.64 4.78 13.49
N SER A 61 13.89 3.88 12.55
CA SER A 61 13.94 4.17 11.12
C SER A 61 12.59 3.88 10.45
N ALA A 62 12.23 4.70 9.47
CA ALA A 62 11.11 4.40 8.58
C ALA A 62 11.48 3.31 7.57
N ILE A 63 10.48 2.58 7.09
CA ILE A 63 10.62 1.60 6.01
C ILE A 63 9.50 1.82 4.99
N PHE A 64 9.82 1.72 3.70
CA PHE A 64 8.93 2.08 2.61
C PHE A 64 8.62 0.88 1.69
N LEU A 65 7.41 0.84 1.16
CA LEU A 65 7.05 0.00 0.02
C LEU A 65 7.36 0.79 -1.25
N HIS A 66 8.24 0.25 -2.10
CA HIS A 66 8.58 0.78 -3.41
C HIS A 66 7.91 -0.04 -4.50
N TYR A 67 7.16 0.61 -5.37
CA TYR A 67 6.38 -0.01 -6.44
C TYR A 67 6.31 0.91 -7.67
N ARG A 68 5.86 0.36 -8.80
CA ARG A 68 5.47 1.16 -9.97
C ARG A 68 3.97 1.35 -9.99
N ASN A 69 3.50 2.57 -10.13
CA ASN A 69 2.08 2.88 -10.27
C ASN A 69 1.56 2.48 -11.67
N ARG A 70 0.28 2.74 -11.96
CA ARG A 70 -0.37 2.34 -13.22
C ARG A 70 0.23 3.03 -14.45
N LEU A 71 0.78 4.23 -14.25
CA LEU A 71 1.50 5.01 -15.26
C LEU A 71 2.96 4.54 -15.47
N GLY A 72 3.40 3.52 -14.72
CA GLY A 72 4.76 2.99 -14.75
C GLY A 72 5.79 3.85 -14.02
N LEU A 73 5.35 4.89 -13.29
CA LEU A 73 6.21 5.76 -12.50
C LEU A 73 6.55 5.10 -11.16
N GLU A 74 7.78 5.30 -10.69
CA GLU A 74 8.22 4.79 -9.40
C GLU A 74 7.60 5.59 -8.26
N GLU A 75 6.97 4.88 -7.33
CA GLU A 75 6.38 5.44 -6.14
C GLU A 75 6.88 4.74 -4.87
N ARG A 76 6.77 5.46 -3.75
CA ARG A 76 7.04 4.93 -2.43
C ARG A 76 5.93 5.30 -1.45
N ALA A 77 5.59 4.37 -0.56
CA ALA A 77 4.65 4.60 0.52
C ALA A 77 5.21 4.06 1.86
N PRO A 78 5.18 4.85 2.95
CA PRO A 78 5.67 4.40 4.25
C PRO A 78 4.82 3.25 4.80
N ILE A 79 5.48 2.21 5.30
CA ILE A 79 4.84 1.03 5.90
C ILE A 79 4.63 1.29 7.39
N MET A 80 3.37 1.18 7.83
CA MET A 80 2.94 1.38 9.22
C MET A 80 2.81 0.07 9.98
N ALA A 81 2.46 -1.02 9.30
CA ALA A 81 2.39 -2.35 9.87
C ALA A 81 2.62 -3.41 8.78
N ALA A 82 3.11 -4.58 9.20
CA ALA A 82 3.39 -5.70 8.31
C ALA A 82 2.98 -7.01 8.97
N ARG A 83 2.35 -7.91 8.22
CA ARG A 83 2.00 -9.26 8.66
C ARG A 83 2.22 -10.25 7.55
N SER A 84 2.70 -11.44 7.88
CA SER A 84 2.75 -12.56 6.95
C SER A 84 1.64 -13.56 7.27
N LEU A 85 1.01 -14.08 6.22
CA LEU A 85 0.05 -15.19 6.28
C LEU A 85 0.56 -16.34 5.42
N GLU A 86 0.39 -17.55 5.91
CA GLU A 86 0.58 -18.77 5.12
C GLU A 86 -0.77 -19.21 4.56
N THR A 87 -0.85 -19.39 3.25
CA THR A 87 -2.03 -19.89 2.54
C THR A 87 -1.66 -21.15 1.76
N GLN A 88 -2.66 -21.82 1.19
CA GLN A 88 -2.43 -23.01 0.36
C GLN A 88 -1.60 -22.68 -0.91
N ASP A 89 -1.64 -21.43 -1.38
CA ASP A 89 -0.94 -20.96 -2.59
C ASP A 89 0.43 -20.32 -2.28
N GLY A 90 0.90 -20.39 -1.04
CA GLY A 90 2.18 -19.83 -0.60
C GLY A 90 2.03 -18.73 0.46
N GLN A 91 3.05 -17.88 0.58
CA GLN A 91 3.05 -16.81 1.58
C GLN A 91 2.48 -15.51 1.01
N VAL A 92 1.66 -14.85 1.82
CA VAL A 92 1.10 -13.53 1.51
C VAL A 92 1.61 -12.54 2.55
N LEU A 93 2.11 -11.40 2.09
CA LEU A 93 2.51 -10.27 2.91
C LEU A 93 1.43 -9.20 2.87
N LEU A 94 0.90 -8.87 4.05
CA LEU A 94 -0.05 -7.78 4.26
C LEU A 94 0.74 -6.57 4.73
N LEU A 95 0.58 -5.46 4.03
CA LEU A 95 1.22 -4.19 4.39
C LEU A 95 0.15 -3.11 4.57
N TRP A 96 0.18 -2.45 5.72
CA TRP A 96 -0.56 -1.22 5.95
C TRP A 96 0.36 -0.06 5.64
N ILE A 97 -0.04 0.81 4.73
CA ILE A 97 0.75 1.94 4.27
C ILE A 97 -0.02 3.24 4.41
N ARG A 98 0.68 4.37 4.61
CA ARG A 98 0.06 5.69 4.44
C ARG A 98 0.24 6.17 3.01
N ARG A 99 -0.81 6.73 2.44
CA ARG A 99 -0.82 7.34 1.11
C ARG A 99 -1.26 8.79 1.18
N THR A 100 -0.73 9.62 0.29
CA THR A 100 -1.21 11.00 0.10
C THR A 100 -2.50 11.01 -0.70
N SER A 101 -3.25 12.12 -0.65
CA SER A 101 -4.45 12.31 -1.48
C SER A 101 -4.18 12.13 -2.98
N ASP A 102 -2.99 12.54 -3.45
CA ASP A 102 -2.59 12.38 -4.85
C ASP A 102 -2.45 10.88 -5.22
N GLN A 103 -1.81 10.09 -4.35
CA GLN A 103 -1.63 8.65 -4.55
C GLN A 103 -2.94 7.86 -4.50
N VAL A 104 -3.91 8.33 -3.71
CA VAL A 104 -5.25 7.74 -3.66
C VAL A 104 -6.03 8.08 -4.94
N SER A 105 -5.87 9.29 -5.45
CA SER A 105 -6.55 9.74 -6.69
C SER A 105 -6.09 8.95 -7.92
N ASP A 106 -4.79 8.63 -8.05
CA ASP A 106 -4.23 7.84 -9.17
C ASP A 106 -4.88 6.44 -9.31
N ASP A 107 -5.37 5.88 -8.21
CA ASP A 107 -6.06 4.58 -8.23
C ASP A 107 -7.52 4.65 -8.67
N GLY A 108 -8.18 5.80 -8.52
CA GLY A 108 -9.62 5.99 -8.73
C GLY A 108 -10.02 6.41 -10.15
N ASP A 109 -9.07 6.82 -10.99
CA ASP A 109 -9.36 7.46 -12.28
C ASP A 109 -9.67 6.47 -13.43
N THR A 110 -10.04 5.23 -13.11
CA THR A 110 -10.32 4.17 -14.12
C THR A 110 -11.76 3.65 -14.11
N ASP A 111 -12.63 4.13 -13.21
CA ASP A 111 -14.05 3.76 -13.15
C ASP A 111 -14.99 4.93 -13.45
N LEU A 112 -14.53 5.94 -14.22
CA LEU A 112 -15.43 6.86 -14.91
C LEU A 112 -15.86 6.19 -16.22
N ASP A 113 -16.65 5.12 -16.10
CA ASP A 113 -17.44 4.63 -17.23
C ASP A 113 -18.26 5.81 -17.75
N GLU A 114 -18.05 6.13 -19.02
CA GLU A 114 -18.80 7.10 -19.81
C GLU A 114 -20.31 6.80 -19.64
N GLU A 115 -21.02 7.57 -18.82
CA GLU A 115 -22.48 7.62 -18.93
C GLU A 115 -22.79 8.31 -20.26
N ASP A 116 -22.95 7.48 -21.30
CA ASP A 116 -23.49 7.85 -22.62
C ASP A 116 -24.75 8.70 -22.42
N PRO A 117 -24.75 9.99 -22.80
CA PRO A 117 -25.90 10.84 -22.61
C PRO A 117 -26.82 10.73 -23.82
N ASP A 118 -27.52 9.62 -24.02
CA ASP A 118 -28.58 9.60 -25.04
C ASP A 118 -29.70 8.56 -24.84
N GLY A 119 -30.94 9.08 -24.84
CA GLY A 119 -32.09 8.42 -25.47
C GLY A 119 -33.23 7.92 -24.57
N ASN A 120 -34.19 8.78 -24.22
CA ASN A 120 -35.51 8.76 -24.86
C ASN A 120 -36.45 9.86 -24.32
N GLN A 121 -36.94 10.68 -25.24
CA GLN A 121 -38.01 11.67 -25.08
C GLN A 121 -39.41 11.04 -25.04
#